data_AF-A0A9Q9NC37-F1
#
_entry.id   AF-A0A9Q9NC37-F1
#
_cell.length_a   1.000
_cell.length_b   1.000
_cell.length_c   1.000
_cell.angle_alpha   90.00
_cell.angle_beta   90.00
_cell.angle_gamma   90.00
#
_symmetry.space_group_name_H-M   'P 1'
#
loop_
_entity.id
_entity.type
_entity.pdbx_description
1 polymer ?
#
loop_
_entity_poly.entity_id
_entity_poly.type
_entity_poly.pdbx_seq_one_letter_code
_entity_poly.pdbx_strand_id
1 'polypeptide(L)'
;MSDNYSYQSYQEPISPQMEPNKPFNRKIEKVLTWIGLVLHLIWALILTGAAAMVPKLQSENPEVRQALMEQGQDPDILNSINPTTYIILAVVMTVIPFILALIAVFLFKKAVLAGILLILAAVLSVILSGSFIAALLWLVAAIMLFVRKPKNPHYVVSN
;
A
#
# COMPACT_ATOMS: atom_id res chain seq x y z
N MET A 1 -38.72 55.42 40.44
CA MET A 1 -37.48 54.67 40.68
C MET A 1 -37.23 53.78 39.47
N SER A 2 -36.22 54.09 38.67
CA SER A 2 -35.72 53.18 37.62
C SER A 2 -34.39 52.62 38.11
N ASP A 3 -34.36 51.33 38.41
CA ASP A 3 -33.16 50.67 38.92
C ASP A 3 -32.10 50.62 37.81
N ASN A 4 -30.98 51.27 38.09
CA ASN A 4 -29.86 51.44 37.18
C ASN A 4 -28.94 50.22 37.34
N TYR A 5 -29.14 49.20 36.52
CA TYR A 5 -28.24 48.04 36.50
C TYR A 5 -26.96 48.39 35.72
N SER A 6 -25.86 48.57 36.46
CA SER A 6 -24.52 48.64 35.88
C SER A 6 -24.03 47.24 35.56
N TYR A 7 -24.00 46.86 34.28
CA TYR A 7 -23.33 45.64 33.83
C TYR A 7 -21.81 45.80 34.01
N GLN A 8 -21.22 45.10 34.97
CA GLN A 8 -19.77 44.88 35.01
C GLN A 8 -19.39 43.88 33.91
N SER A 9 -18.65 44.36 32.91
CA SER A 9 -18.06 43.50 31.88
C SER A 9 -17.04 42.56 32.52
N TYR A 10 -17.35 41.26 32.56
CA TYR A 10 -16.36 40.23 32.87
C TYR A 10 -15.31 40.20 31.76
N GLN A 11 -14.07 40.59 32.06
CA GLN A 11 -12.92 40.28 31.20
C GLN A 11 -12.58 38.80 31.42
N GLU A 12 -12.79 37.96 30.41
CA GLU A 12 -12.31 36.59 30.44
C GLU A 12 -10.78 36.57 30.65
N PRO A 13 -10.26 35.68 31.51
CA PRO A 13 -8.82 35.47 31.58
C PRO A 13 -8.33 35.06 30.18
N ILE A 14 -7.29 35.74 29.70
CA ILE A 14 -6.65 35.46 28.40
C ILE A 14 -6.22 33.99 28.41
N SER A 15 -7.02 33.15 27.76
CA SER A 15 -6.68 31.75 27.51
C SER A 15 -5.39 31.76 26.70
N PRO A 16 -4.36 30.96 27.06
CA PRO A 16 -3.20 30.79 26.21
C PRO A 16 -3.71 30.44 24.81
N GLN A 17 -3.38 31.26 23.81
CA GLN A 17 -3.76 30.99 22.42
C GLN A 17 -3.14 29.65 22.05
N MET A 18 -3.93 28.57 22.11
CA MET A 18 -3.53 27.30 21.55
C MET A 18 -3.42 27.52 20.05
N GLU A 19 -2.20 27.58 19.53
CA GLU A 19 -1.98 27.73 18.10
C GLU A 19 -2.83 26.69 17.35
N PRO A 20 -3.60 27.11 16.33
CA PRO A 20 -4.41 26.19 15.56
C PRO A 20 -3.49 25.15 14.93
N ASN A 21 -3.53 23.91 15.45
CA ASN A 21 -2.80 22.78 14.90
C ASN A 21 -3.09 22.69 13.39
N LYS A 22 -2.07 23.01 12.58
CA LYS A 22 -2.14 22.99 11.12
C LYS A 22 -2.61 21.60 10.68
N PRO A 23 -3.78 21.47 10.04
CA PRO A 23 -4.30 20.16 9.68
C PRO A 23 -3.34 19.49 8.70
N PHE A 24 -2.78 18.35 9.13
CA PHE A 24 -1.81 17.58 8.35
C PHE A 24 -2.33 17.33 6.92
N ASN A 25 -1.49 17.63 5.94
CA ASN A 25 -1.85 17.71 4.55
C ASN A 25 -2.32 16.33 4.04
N ARG A 26 -3.45 16.29 3.34
CA ARG A 26 -3.97 15.06 2.69
C ARG A 26 -3.10 14.53 1.55
N LYS A 27 -1.99 15.21 1.25
CA LYS A 27 -1.02 14.85 0.22
C LYS A 27 -0.21 13.60 0.61
N ILE A 28 0.06 13.42 1.90
CA ILE A 28 1.01 12.38 2.37
C ILE A 28 0.46 10.96 2.15
N GLU A 29 -0.83 10.72 2.40
CA GLU A 29 -1.47 9.42 2.12
C GLU A 29 -1.35 9.04 0.64
N LYS A 30 -1.72 9.98 -0.24
CA LYS A 30 -1.68 9.76 -1.68
C LYS A 30 -0.25 9.50 -2.15
N VAL A 31 0.70 10.33 -1.70
CA VAL A 31 2.12 10.17 -2.04
C VAL A 31 2.63 8.82 -1.58
N LEU A 32 2.30 8.38 -0.37
CA LEU A 32 2.74 7.09 0.18
C LEU A 32 2.19 5.91 -0.62
N THR A 33 0.89 5.94 -0.97
CA THR A 33 0.29 4.89 -1.81
C THR A 33 0.91 4.86 -3.21
N TRP A 34 1.16 6.03 -3.83
CA TRP A 34 1.82 6.11 -5.13
C TRP A 34 3.27 5.61 -5.09
N ILE A 35 4.03 5.95 -4.05
CA ILE A 35 5.40 5.42 -3.86
C ILE A 35 5.34 3.89 -3.75
N GLY A 36 4.42 3.34 -2.95
CA GLY A 36 4.24 1.90 -2.84
C GLY A 36 3.91 1.24 -4.18
N LEU A 37 3.09 1.90 -5.01
CA LEU A 37 2.74 1.42 -6.35
C LEU A 37 3.95 1.33 -7.29
N VAL A 38 4.75 2.39 -7.34
CA VAL A 38 5.97 2.45 -8.15
C VAL A 38 6.97 1.39 -7.70
N LEU A 39 7.14 1.25 -6.39
CA LEU A 39 8.11 0.33 -5.82
C LEU A 39 7.68 -1.14 -6.01
N HIS A 40 6.38 -1.42 -5.92
CA HIS A 40 5.82 -2.73 -6.27
C HIS A 40 6.00 -3.05 -7.75
N LEU A 41 5.88 -2.06 -8.63
CA LEU A 41 6.12 -2.25 -10.06
C LEU A 41 7.60 -2.62 -10.34
N ILE A 42 8.54 -1.93 -9.69
CA ILE A 42 9.97 -2.28 -9.77
C ILE A 42 10.20 -3.71 -9.26
N TRP A 43 9.59 -4.06 -8.12
CA TRP A 43 9.66 -5.42 -7.59
C TRP A 43 9.09 -6.46 -8.56
N ALA A 44 7.97 -6.16 -9.22
CA ALA A 44 7.36 -7.06 -10.20
C ALA A 44 8.27 -7.32 -11.40
N LEU A 45 9.01 -6.31 -11.86
CA LEU A 45 10.01 -6.49 -12.92
C LEU A 45 11.17 -7.38 -12.45
N ILE A 46 11.68 -7.18 -11.23
CA ILE A 46 12.73 -8.02 -10.65
C ILE A 46 12.26 -9.47 -10.53
N LEU A 47 11.05 -9.69 -9.98
CA LEU A 47 10.49 -11.02 -9.81
C LEU A 47 10.27 -11.72 -11.16
N THR A 48 9.81 -10.98 -12.16
CA THR A 48 9.62 -11.51 -13.53
C THR A 48 10.96 -11.88 -14.17
N GLY A 49 11.99 -11.04 -14.01
CA GLY A 49 13.34 -11.36 -14.48
C GLY A 49 13.93 -12.58 -13.79
N ALA A 50 13.74 -12.70 -12.47
CA ALA A 50 14.15 -13.88 -11.71
C ALA A 50 13.41 -15.14 -12.16
N ALA A 51 12.08 -15.04 -12.38
CA ALA A 51 11.26 -16.15 -12.87
C ALA A 51 11.72 -16.66 -14.23
N ALA A 52 12.21 -15.78 -15.11
CA ALA A 52 12.77 -16.17 -16.40
C ALA A 52 14.04 -17.03 -16.28
N MET A 53 14.77 -16.92 -15.17
CA MET A 53 16.01 -17.68 -14.92
C MET A 53 15.75 -19.01 -14.19
N VAL A 54 14.55 -19.26 -13.68
CA VAL A 54 14.23 -20.45 -12.88
C VAL A 54 14.56 -21.77 -13.59
N PRO A 55 14.19 -22.01 -14.86
CA PRO A 55 14.51 -23.29 -15.53
C PRO A 55 16.02 -23.56 -15.58
N LYS A 56 16.80 -22.52 -15.86
CA LYS A 56 18.27 -22.60 -15.89
C LYS A 56 18.84 -22.91 -14.50
N LEU A 57 18.38 -22.19 -13.47
CA LEU A 57 18.83 -22.42 -12.09
C LEU A 57 18.48 -23.82 -11.59
N GLN A 58 17.33 -24.37 -11.99
CA GLN A 58 16.94 -25.74 -11.68
C GLN A 58 17.79 -26.77 -12.44
N SER A 59 18.13 -26.51 -13.70
CA SER A 59 19.02 -27.38 -14.48
C SER A 59 20.43 -27.51 -13.89
N GLU A 60 20.90 -26.48 -13.19
CA GLU A 60 22.23 -26.46 -12.57
C GLU A 60 22.21 -27.04 -11.15
N ASN A 61 21.03 -27.28 -10.56
CA ASN A 61 20.90 -27.80 -9.21
C ASN A 61 21.15 -29.34 -9.16
N PRO A 62 22.13 -29.82 -8.38
CA PRO A 62 22.49 -31.24 -8.33
C PRO A 62 21.34 -32.15 -7.86
N GLU A 63 20.49 -31.70 -6.94
CA GLU A 63 19.34 -32.48 -6.45
C GLU A 63 18.29 -32.66 -7.55
N VAL A 64 18.01 -31.60 -8.31
CA VAL A 64 17.06 -31.64 -9.44
C VAL A 64 17.61 -32.52 -10.55
N ARG A 65 18.90 -32.38 -10.87
CA ARG A 65 19.56 -33.22 -11.89
C ARG A 65 19.53 -34.69 -11.50
N GLN A 66 19.83 -35.02 -10.25
CA GLN A 66 19.75 -36.40 -9.76
C GLN A 66 18.33 -36.95 -9.88
N ALA A 67 17.32 -36.18 -9.47
CA ALA A 67 15.92 -36.59 -9.58
C ALA A 67 15.49 -36.84 -11.04
N LEU A 68 15.99 -36.05 -11.99
CA LEU A 68 15.73 -36.27 -13.42
C LEU A 68 16.40 -37.54 -13.94
N MET A 69 17.66 -37.79 -13.55
CA MET A 69 18.36 -39.03 -13.91
C MET A 69 17.68 -40.27 -13.34
N GLU A 70 17.19 -40.22 -12.10
CA GLU A 70 16.41 -41.29 -11.48
C GLU A 70 15.09 -41.56 -12.21
N GLN A 71 14.50 -40.54 -12.82
CA GLN A 71 13.34 -40.65 -13.69
C GLN A 71 13.68 -41.06 -15.14
N GLY A 72 14.96 -41.30 -15.45
CA GLY A 72 15.44 -41.63 -16.80
C GLY A 72 15.36 -40.47 -17.79
N GLN A 73 15.27 -39.23 -17.30
CA GLN A 73 15.26 -38.01 -18.12
C GLN A 73 16.65 -37.40 -18.24
N ASP A 74 16.91 -36.75 -19.37
CA ASP A 74 18.11 -35.92 -19.55
C ASP A 74 18.02 -34.68 -18.64
N PRO A 75 18.99 -34.46 -17.73
CA PRO A 75 18.99 -33.28 -16.85
C PRO A 75 18.96 -31.96 -17.60
N ASP A 76 19.49 -31.92 -18.82
CA ASP A 76 19.55 -30.71 -19.63
C ASP A 76 18.20 -30.35 -20.28
N ILE A 77 17.17 -31.20 -20.13
CA ILE A 77 15.81 -30.94 -20.62
C ILE A 77 15.25 -29.64 -20.06
N LEU A 78 15.59 -29.26 -18.82
CA LEU A 78 15.10 -28.05 -18.18
C LEU A 78 15.62 -26.76 -18.85
N ASN A 79 16.81 -26.81 -19.48
CA ASN A 79 17.35 -25.67 -20.22
C ASN A 79 16.58 -25.39 -21.52
N SER A 80 15.87 -26.41 -22.05
CA SER A 80 15.01 -26.27 -23.22
C SER A 80 13.59 -25.81 -22.88
N ILE A 81 13.23 -25.75 -21.58
CA ILE A 81 11.90 -25.32 -21.15
C ILE A 81 11.74 -23.82 -21.39
N ASN A 82 10.65 -23.48 -22.08
CA ASN A 82 10.25 -22.10 -22.24
C ASN A 82 9.88 -21.49 -20.85
N PRO A 83 10.56 -20.40 -20.40
CA PRO A 83 10.31 -19.80 -19.09
C PRO A 83 8.94 -19.11 -18.97
N THR A 84 8.16 -19.04 -20.05
CA THR A 84 6.86 -18.35 -20.12
C THR A 84 5.93 -18.74 -18.97
N THR A 85 5.87 -20.01 -18.57
CA THR A 85 5.00 -20.45 -17.45
C THR A 85 5.38 -19.78 -16.13
N TYR A 86 6.67 -19.71 -15.80
CA TYR A 86 7.16 -19.07 -14.58
C TYR A 86 6.96 -17.55 -14.63
N ILE A 87 7.18 -16.94 -15.80
CA ILE A 87 6.95 -15.51 -16.04
C ILE A 87 5.46 -15.17 -15.85
N ILE A 88 4.55 -15.93 -16.45
CA ILE A 88 3.10 -15.72 -16.30
C ILE A 88 2.71 -15.84 -14.84
N LEU A 89 3.22 -16.85 -14.13
CA LEU A 89 2.94 -17.02 -12.70
C LEU A 89 3.40 -15.81 -11.89
N ALA A 90 4.63 -15.33 -12.10
CA ALA A 90 5.17 -14.15 -11.43
C ALA A 90 4.35 -12.87 -11.71
N VAL A 91 3.91 -12.68 -12.96
CA VAL A 91 3.07 -11.55 -13.36
C VAL A 91 1.69 -11.64 -12.69
N VAL A 92 1.03 -12.80 -12.73
CA VAL A 92 -0.29 -12.97 -12.10
C VAL A 92 -0.22 -12.69 -10.60
N MET A 93 0.80 -13.23 -9.91
CA MET A 93 0.99 -13.02 -8.47
C MET A 93 1.24 -11.55 -8.09
N THR A 94 1.84 -10.75 -8.97
CA THR A 94 2.17 -9.34 -8.71
C THR A 94 1.05 -8.38 -9.12
N VAL A 95 0.30 -8.71 -10.16
CA VAL A 95 -0.79 -7.88 -10.70
C VAL A 95 -1.99 -7.83 -9.76
N ILE A 96 -2.33 -8.93 -9.08
CA ILE A 96 -3.47 -8.98 -8.15
C ILE A 96 -3.38 -7.88 -7.07
N PRO A 97 -2.32 -7.81 -6.22
CA PRO A 97 -2.19 -6.77 -5.21
C PRO A 97 -2.06 -5.36 -5.83
N PHE A 98 -1.43 -5.25 -7.00
CA PHE A 98 -1.26 -3.98 -7.71
C PHE A 98 -2.61 -3.36 -8.11
N ILE A 99 -3.53 -4.17 -8.67
CA ILE A 99 -4.87 -3.73 -9.04
C ILE A 99 -5.67 -3.28 -7.80
N LEU A 100 -5.59 -4.02 -6.70
CA LEU A 100 -6.27 -3.63 -5.46
C LEU A 100 -5.78 -2.27 -4.95
N ALA A 101 -4.48 -2.05 -4.93
CA ALA A 101 -3.89 -0.77 -4.54
C ALA A 101 -4.32 0.36 -5.50
N LEU A 102 -4.37 0.09 -6.81
CA LEU A 102 -4.89 1.04 -7.80
C LEU A 102 -6.33 1.42 -7.53
N ILE A 103 -7.22 0.45 -7.29
CA ILE A 103 -8.63 0.71 -6.99
C ILE A 103 -8.74 1.55 -5.71
N ALA A 104 -7.95 1.26 -4.68
CA ALA A 104 -7.93 2.03 -3.44
C ALA A 104 -7.61 3.52 -3.67
N VAL A 105 -6.73 3.85 -4.61
CA VAL A 105 -6.38 5.23 -4.98
C VAL A 105 -7.60 6.00 -5.51
N PHE A 106 -8.49 5.36 -6.25
CA PHE A 106 -9.70 6.04 -6.75
C PHE A 106 -10.77 6.21 -5.66
N LEU A 107 -10.68 5.43 -4.58
CA LEU A 107 -11.66 5.38 -3.51
C LEU A 107 -11.32 6.26 -2.29
N PHE A 108 -10.29 7.12 -2.35
CA PHE A 108 -9.91 8.02 -1.24
C PHE A 108 -11.05 8.92 -0.70
N LYS A 109 -12.14 9.13 -1.46
CA LYS A 109 -13.35 9.81 -0.96
C LYS A 109 -14.03 9.02 0.17
N LYS A 110 -13.98 7.70 0.10
CA LYS A 110 -14.50 6.74 1.10
C LYS A 110 -13.31 6.17 1.86
N ALA A 111 -12.80 6.93 2.83
CA ALA A 111 -11.55 6.64 3.53
C ALA A 111 -11.51 5.21 4.13
N VAL A 112 -12.60 4.76 4.76
CA VAL A 112 -12.67 3.42 5.35
C VAL A 112 -12.52 2.32 4.28
N LEU A 113 -13.25 2.44 3.16
CA LEU A 113 -13.21 1.44 2.10
C LEU A 113 -11.84 1.39 1.40
N ALA A 114 -11.24 2.55 1.14
CA ALA A 114 -9.87 2.62 0.60
C ALA A 114 -8.83 2.04 1.56
N GLY A 115 -8.97 2.28 2.87
CA GLY A 115 -8.10 1.70 3.89
C GLY A 115 -8.16 0.17 3.91
N ILE A 116 -9.36 -0.41 3.88
CA ILE A 116 -9.53 -1.87 3.83
C ILE A 116 -8.89 -2.46 2.56
N LEU A 117 -9.10 -1.83 1.40
CA LEU A 117 -8.49 -2.27 0.13
C LEU A 117 -6.96 -2.22 0.18
N LEU A 118 -6.37 -1.21 0.82
CA LEU A 118 -4.92 -1.12 0.99
C LEU A 118 -4.36 -2.17 1.95
N ILE A 119 -5.10 -2.55 3.00
CA ILE A 119 -4.71 -3.67 3.87
C ILE A 119 -4.70 -4.98 3.08
N LEU A 120 -5.76 -5.23 2.30
CA LEU A 120 -5.81 -6.42 1.45
C LEU A 120 -4.66 -6.42 0.43
N ALA A 121 -4.39 -5.28 -0.21
CA ALA A 121 -3.26 -5.14 -1.12
C ALA A 121 -1.92 -5.43 -0.40
N ALA A 122 -1.72 -4.91 0.81
CA ALA A 122 -0.52 -5.14 1.59
C ALA A 122 -0.34 -6.62 1.95
N VAL A 123 -1.39 -7.28 2.45
CA VAL A 123 -1.34 -8.70 2.81
C VAL A 123 -1.07 -9.57 1.58
N LEU A 124 -1.79 -9.35 0.47
CA LEU A 124 -1.59 -10.10 -0.77
C LEU A 124 -0.22 -9.82 -1.40
N SER A 125 0.31 -8.62 -1.27
CA SER A 125 1.65 -8.27 -1.74
C SER A 125 2.74 -9.11 -1.06
N VAL A 126 2.59 -9.38 0.23
CA VAL A 126 3.51 -10.26 0.96
C VAL A 126 3.29 -11.72 0.57
N ILE A 127 2.04 -12.20 0.63
CA ILE A 127 1.72 -13.62 0.44
C ILE A 127 1.98 -14.08 -1.00
N LEU A 128 1.56 -13.30 -2.00
CA LEU A 128 1.66 -13.68 -3.41
C LEU A 128 2.99 -13.26 -4.03
N SER A 129 3.46 -12.06 -3.73
CA SER A 129 4.62 -11.48 -4.43
C SER A 129 5.90 -11.43 -3.59
N GLY A 130 5.83 -11.57 -2.27
CA GLY A 130 6.98 -11.37 -1.38
C GLY A 130 7.43 -9.90 -1.24
N SER A 131 6.62 -8.93 -1.67
CA SER A 131 7.01 -7.51 -1.64
C SER A 131 6.67 -6.89 -0.28
N PHE A 132 7.61 -7.00 0.66
CA PHE A 132 7.49 -6.45 2.02
C PHE A 132 7.48 -4.93 2.04
N ILE A 133 8.31 -4.32 1.20
CA ILE A 133 8.49 -2.87 1.17
C ILE A 133 7.20 -2.17 0.71
N ALA A 134 6.56 -2.67 -0.35
CA ALA A 134 5.30 -2.13 -0.85
C ALA A 134 4.17 -2.37 0.16
N ALA A 135 4.13 -3.56 0.76
CA ALA A 135 3.16 -3.91 1.79
C ALA A 135 3.24 -2.97 2.99
N LEU A 136 4.45 -2.66 3.47
CA LEU A 136 4.64 -1.74 4.58
C LEU A 136 4.12 -0.33 4.25
N LEU A 137 4.43 0.18 3.06
CA LEU A 137 3.95 1.50 2.61
C LEU A 137 2.42 1.55 2.51
N TRP A 138 1.79 0.50 1.96
CA TRP A 138 0.33 0.42 1.87
C TRP A 138 -0.34 0.21 3.23
N LEU A 139 0.28 -0.53 4.14
CA LEU A 139 -0.21 -0.69 5.51
C LEU A 139 -0.20 0.66 6.26
N VAL A 140 0.90 1.40 6.20
CA VAL A 140 1.00 2.73 6.83
C VAL A 140 -0.02 3.69 6.21
N ALA A 141 -0.19 3.66 4.88
CA ALA A 141 -1.21 4.46 4.20
C ALA A 141 -2.63 4.11 4.66
N ALA A 142 -2.94 2.81 4.84
CA ALA A 142 -4.23 2.35 5.34
C ALA A 142 -4.52 2.82 6.76
N ILE A 143 -3.53 2.74 7.66
CA ILE A 143 -3.67 3.23 9.03
C ILE A 143 -3.94 4.74 9.02
N MET A 144 -3.21 5.53 8.22
CA MET A 144 -3.46 6.96 8.09
C MET A 144 -4.89 7.26 7.61
N LEU A 145 -5.39 6.47 6.65
CA LEU A 145 -6.76 6.55 6.15
C LEU A 145 -7.80 6.31 7.25
N PHE A 146 -7.57 5.37 8.17
CA PHE A 146 -8.50 5.10 9.28
C PHE A 146 -8.43 6.11 10.40
N VAL A 147 -7.24 6.61 10.73
CA VAL A 147 -7.05 7.55 11.85
C VAL A 147 -7.66 8.92 11.53
N ARG A 148 -7.78 9.29 10.26
CA ARG A 148 -8.28 10.62 9.90
C ARG A 148 -9.79 10.74 9.97
N LYS A 149 -10.24 11.64 10.85
CA LYS A 149 -11.64 12.07 10.91
C LYS A 149 -12.06 12.75 9.59
N PRO A 150 -13.29 12.53 9.10
CA PRO A 150 -13.82 13.30 7.98
C PRO A 150 -13.77 14.79 8.36
N LYS A 151 -13.26 15.63 7.44
CA LYS A 151 -13.34 17.08 7.63
C LYS A 151 -14.81 17.45 7.47
N ASN A 152 -15.49 17.74 8.58
CA ASN A 152 -16.78 18.40 8.54
C ASN A 152 -16.53 19.85 8.08
N PRO A 153 -17.07 20.29 6.93
CA PRO A 153 -17.01 21.68 6.53
C PRO A 153 -18.11 22.45 7.28
N HIS A 154 -17.99 22.60 8.59
CA HIS A 154 -18.87 23.50 9.34
C HIS A 154 -18.11 24.22 10.45
N TYR A 155 -17.65 25.42 10.14
CA TYR A 155 -17.86 26.58 11.00
C TYR A 155 -17.72 27.81 10.10
N VAL A 156 -18.82 28.52 9.85
CA VAL A 156 -18.96 29.98 9.75
C VAL A 156 -20.47 30.22 9.67
N VAL A 157 -21.07 30.85 10.68
CA VAL A 157 -21.82 32.10 10.46
C VAL A 157 -21.49 33.01 11.65
N SER A 158 -20.69 34.01 11.36
CA SER A 158 -20.65 35.30 12.04
C SER A 158 -22.03 35.96 11.99
N ASN A 159 -22.53 36.44 13.13
CA ASN A 159 -23.13 37.77 13.33
C ASN A 159 -23.46 37.95 14.81
#